data_AF-A0AAD7YR45-F1
#
_entry.id   AF-A0AAD7YR45-F1
#
_cell.length_a   1.000
_cell.length_b   1.000
_cell.length_c   1.000
_cell.angle_alpha   90.00
_cell.angle_beta   90.00
_cell.angle_gamma   90.00
#
_symmetry.space_group_name_H-M   'P 1'
#
loop_
_entity.id
_entity.type
_entity.pdbx_description
1 polymer ?
#
loop_
_entity_poly.entity_id
_entity_poly.type
_entity_poly.pdbx_seq_one_letter_code
_entity_poly.pdbx_strand_id
1 'polypeptide(L)'
;MIHKWWHRFVRKRTKPIPEDTAILWKRRLSIAYGLLAWNAFGLVVYNVYKGKADWAHYYGLKSDEEHSTPPGEAWAKTLGIKNAKVYRISGLKKVDEYDIIDGEGVRTNKEVASHDNETLTE
;
A
#
# COMPACT_ATOMS: atom_id res chain seq x y z
N MET A 1 -12.76 18.58 -8.07
CA MET A 1 -13.09 19.91 -8.63
C MET A 1 -11.84 20.47 -9.29
N ILE A 2 -11.72 20.39 -10.62
CA ILE A 2 -10.63 21.07 -11.34
C ILE A 2 -10.71 22.55 -10.97
N HIS A 3 -9.59 23.18 -10.57
CA HIS A 3 -9.61 24.56 -10.11
C HIS A 3 -10.27 25.44 -11.19
N LYS A 4 -11.41 26.09 -10.86
CA LYS A 4 -12.22 26.88 -11.80
C LYS A 4 -11.37 27.90 -12.60
N TRP A 5 -10.30 28.40 -11.99
CA TRP A 5 -9.32 29.28 -12.61
C TRP A 5 -8.61 28.65 -13.82
N TRP A 6 -8.20 27.37 -13.72
CA TRP A 6 -7.54 26.66 -14.82
C TRP A 6 -8.48 26.47 -16.00
N HIS A 7 -9.73 26.05 -15.76
CA HIS A 7 -10.70 25.90 -16.83
C HIS A 7 -10.98 27.24 -17.52
N ARG A 8 -11.05 28.34 -16.76
CA ARG A 8 -11.21 29.70 -17.28
C ARG A 8 -10.00 30.16 -18.09
N PHE A 9 -8.78 29.85 -17.64
CA PHE A 9 -7.54 30.14 -18.35
C PHE A 9 -7.48 29.42 -19.70
N VAL A 10 -7.75 28.10 -19.70
CA VAL A 10 -7.78 27.29 -20.92
C VAL A 10 -8.85 27.79 -21.89
N ARG A 11 -10.08 28.04 -21.42
CA ARG A 11 -11.18 28.54 -22.28
C ARG A 11 -10.91 29.93 -22.86
N LYS A 12 -10.19 30.80 -22.14
CA LYS A 12 -9.82 32.13 -22.66
C LYS A 12 -8.73 32.08 -23.73
N ARG A 13 -7.84 31.08 -23.67
CA ARG A 13 -6.65 31.02 -24.53
C ARG A 13 -6.77 30.02 -25.69
N THR A 14 -7.75 29.12 -25.62
CA THR A 14 -7.96 28.06 -26.63
C THR A 14 -9.25 28.31 -27.40
N LYS A 15 -9.17 28.30 -28.75
CA LYS A 15 -10.34 28.39 -29.62
C LYS A 15 -11.17 27.10 -29.56
N PRO A 16 -12.50 27.14 -29.76
CA PRO A 16 -13.30 25.93 -29.87
C PRO A 16 -12.77 25.05 -31.01
N ILE A 17 -12.66 23.76 -30.72
CA ILE A 17 -12.12 22.76 -31.64
C ILE A 17 -13.29 22.22 -32.48
N PRO A 18 -13.19 22.17 -33.82
CA PRO A 18 -14.18 21.52 -34.68
C PRO A 18 -14.40 20.05 -34.29
N GLU A 19 -15.64 19.56 -34.42
CA GLU A 19 -16.03 18.22 -33.93
C GLU A 19 -15.16 17.09 -34.50
N ASP A 20 -14.95 17.06 -35.81
CA ASP A 20 -14.14 16.03 -36.47
C ASP A 20 -12.71 15.98 -35.93
N THR A 21 -12.12 17.16 -35.71
CA THR A 21 -10.77 17.25 -35.15
C THR A 21 -10.73 16.82 -33.69
N ALA A 22 -11.78 17.10 -32.91
CA ALA A 22 -11.87 16.68 -31.52
C ALA A 22 -11.93 15.15 -31.40
N ILE A 23 -12.73 14.48 -32.24
CA ILE A 23 -12.83 13.01 -32.26
C ILE A 23 -11.47 12.38 -32.58
N LEU A 24 -10.78 12.92 -33.58
CA LEU A 24 -9.47 12.44 -34.01
C LEU A 24 -8.42 12.59 -32.89
N TRP A 25 -8.35 13.76 -32.26
CA TRP A 25 -7.43 14.01 -31.14
C TRP A 25 -7.77 13.19 -29.91
N LYS A 26 -9.05 13.00 -29.59
CA LYS A 26 -9.48 12.09 -28.52
C LYS A 26 -8.92 10.70 -28.74
N ARG A 27 -9.07 10.13 -29.95
CA ARG A 27 -8.54 8.79 -30.27
C ARG A 27 -7.03 8.71 -30.11
N ARG A 28 -6.28 9.71 -30.63
CA ARG A 28 -4.82 9.75 -30.51
C ARG A 28 -4.35 9.84 -29.07
N LEU A 29 -4.97 10.72 -28.28
CA LEU A 29 -4.65 10.88 -26.87
C LEU A 29 -4.98 9.63 -26.06
N SER A 30 -6.08 8.93 -26.37
CA SER A 30 -6.39 7.65 -25.73
C SER A 30 -5.34 6.58 -26.00
N ILE A 31 -4.83 6.47 -27.24
CA ILE A 31 -3.78 5.51 -27.58
C ILE A 31 -2.48 5.89 -26.86
N ALA A 32 -2.07 7.16 -26.92
CA ALA A 32 -0.88 7.64 -26.22
C ALA A 32 -0.98 7.40 -24.71
N TYR A 33 -2.13 7.69 -24.11
CA TYR A 33 -2.41 7.41 -22.70
C TYR A 33 -2.28 5.92 -22.39
N GLY A 34 -2.87 5.05 -23.22
CA GLY A 34 -2.78 3.61 -23.02
C GLY A 34 -1.34 3.09 -23.06
N LEU A 35 -0.54 3.54 -24.02
CA LEU A 35 0.88 3.18 -24.12
C LEU A 35 1.69 3.67 -22.92
N LEU A 36 1.51 4.93 -22.52
CA LEU A 36 2.22 5.49 -21.37
C LEU A 36 1.82 4.81 -20.07
N ALA A 37 0.52 4.59 -19.87
CA ALA A 37 -0.01 3.89 -18.70
C ALA A 37 0.49 2.45 -18.62
N TRP A 38 0.55 1.74 -19.75
CA TRP A 38 1.07 0.37 -19.80
C TRP A 38 2.55 0.31 -19.42
N ASN A 39 3.36 1.24 -19.93
CA ASN A 39 4.77 1.32 -19.56
C ASN A 39 4.96 1.69 -18.09
N ALA A 40 4.21 2.67 -17.58
CA ALA A 40 4.25 3.04 -16.17
C ALA A 40 3.82 1.88 -15.27
N PHE A 41 2.78 1.15 -15.64
CA PHE A 41 2.35 -0.06 -14.94
C PHE A 41 3.45 -1.13 -14.93
N GLY A 42 4.07 -1.40 -16.07
CA GLY A 42 5.20 -2.32 -16.17
C GLY A 42 6.36 -1.93 -15.27
N LEU A 43 6.69 -0.63 -15.19
CA LEU A 43 7.71 -0.12 -14.27
C LEU A 43 7.35 -0.34 -12.81
N VAL A 44 6.07 -0.16 -12.43
CA VAL A 44 5.61 -0.43 -11.06
C VAL A 44 5.76 -1.93 -10.73
N VAL A 45 5.27 -2.81 -11.61
CA VAL A 45 5.39 -4.27 -11.43
C VAL A 45 6.85 -4.70 -11.34
N TYR A 46 7.71 -4.14 -12.18
CA TYR A 46 9.14 -4.41 -12.15
C TYR A 46 9.81 -3.98 -10.84
N ASN A 47 9.45 -2.81 -10.30
CA ASN A 47 9.97 -2.36 -9.01
C ASN A 47 9.49 -3.26 -7.86
N VAL A 48 8.23 -3.69 -7.88
CA VAL A 48 7.70 -4.67 -6.90
C VAL A 48 8.47 -5.99 -6.99
N TYR A 49 8.70 -6.50 -8.20
CA TYR A 49 9.48 -7.73 -8.41
C TYR A 49 10.91 -7.62 -7.86
N LYS A 50 11.54 -6.44 -7.98
CA LYS A 50 12.86 -6.15 -7.41
C LYS A 50 12.87 -5.95 -5.89
N GLY A 51 11.75 -6.19 -5.20
CA GLY A 51 11.64 -5.97 -3.75
C GLY A 51 11.50 -4.49 -3.36
N LYS A 52 11.39 -3.58 -4.33
CA LYS A 52 11.12 -2.15 -4.09
C LYS A 52 9.62 -1.89 -4.06
N ALA A 53 8.88 -2.71 -3.31
CA ALA A 53 7.45 -2.48 -3.10
C ALA A 53 7.22 -1.34 -2.08
N ASP A 54 8.04 -1.28 -1.03
CA ASP A 54 8.07 -0.17 -0.07
C ASP A 54 9.00 0.95 -0.59
N TRP A 55 8.44 1.87 -1.37
CA TRP A 55 9.20 3.00 -1.92
C TRP A 55 9.67 3.96 -0.83
N ALA A 56 8.90 4.11 0.26
CA ALA A 56 9.26 5.01 1.35
C ALA A 56 10.53 4.52 2.05
N HIS A 57 10.62 3.21 2.31
CA HIS A 57 11.85 2.62 2.84
C HIS A 57 13.01 2.70 1.83
N TYR A 58 12.77 2.36 0.56
CA TYR A 58 13.82 2.38 -0.47
C TYR A 58 14.49 3.76 -0.67
N TYR A 59 13.72 4.85 -0.58
CA TYR A 59 14.23 6.21 -0.71
C TYR A 59 14.68 6.83 0.63
N GLY A 60 14.73 6.05 1.72
CA GLY A 60 15.18 6.52 3.03
C GLY A 60 14.22 7.47 3.75
N LEU A 61 12.94 7.50 3.33
CA LEU A 61 11.89 8.29 3.99
C LEU A 61 11.32 7.58 5.23
N LYS A 62 11.55 6.27 5.35
CA LYS A 62 11.07 5.42 6.43
C LYS A 62 12.26 4.72 7.07
N SER A 63 12.38 4.81 8.41
CA SER A 63 13.48 4.17 9.14
C SER A 63 13.39 2.64 9.11
N ASP A 64 14.50 1.96 9.37
CA ASP A 64 14.56 0.50 9.43
C ASP A 64 13.64 -0.07 10.54
N GLU A 65 13.54 0.66 11.65
CA GLU A 65 12.64 0.35 12.77
C GLU A 65 11.17 0.43 12.35
N GLU A 66 10.78 1.49 11.63
CA GLU A 66 9.42 1.62 11.12
C GLU A 66 9.09 0.58 10.04
N HIS A 67 10.09 0.18 9.25
CA HIS A 67 9.92 -0.83 8.21
C HIS A 67 9.72 -2.23 8.80
N SER A 68 10.44 -2.55 9.88
CA SER A 68 10.32 -3.83 10.60
C SER A 68 9.07 -3.92 11.50
N THR A 69 8.49 -2.78 11.88
CA THR A 69 7.27 -2.74 12.71
C THR A 69 6.07 -3.32 11.95
N PRO A 70 5.38 -4.35 12.48
CA PRO A 70 4.17 -4.88 11.89
C PRO A 70 3.09 -3.79 11.70
N PRO A 71 2.34 -3.79 10.58
CA PRO A 71 1.32 -2.76 10.36
C PRO A 71 0.28 -2.64 11.48
N GLY A 72 -0.13 -3.76 12.09
CA GLY A 72 -1.09 -3.76 13.20
C GLY A 72 -0.59 -2.98 14.42
N GLU A 73 0.68 -3.13 14.76
CA GLU A 73 1.33 -2.40 15.84
C GLU A 73 1.52 -0.91 15.49
N ALA A 74 1.96 -0.61 14.26
CA ALA A 74 2.10 0.77 13.79
C ALA A 74 0.76 1.54 13.84
N TRP A 75 -0.34 0.89 13.45
CA TRP A 75 -1.68 1.48 13.52
C TRP A 75 -2.18 1.61 14.96
N ALA A 76 -1.95 0.63 15.83
CA ALA A 76 -2.33 0.72 17.23
C ALA A 76 -1.62 1.89 17.94
N LYS A 77 -0.33 2.09 17.68
CA LYS A 77 0.45 3.24 18.18
C LYS A 77 -0.11 4.57 17.66
N THR A 78 -0.44 4.65 16.38
CA THR A 78 -1.01 5.86 15.75
C THR A 78 -2.38 6.21 16.33
N LEU A 79 -3.19 5.21 16.69
CA LEU A 79 -4.54 5.38 17.23
C LEU A 79 -4.59 5.47 18.76
N GLY A 80 -3.46 5.30 19.46
CA GLY A 80 -3.39 5.33 20.92
C GLY A 80 -4.10 4.15 21.60
N ILE A 81 -4.20 3.01 20.91
CA ILE A 81 -4.87 1.81 21.44
C ILE A 81 -3.91 1.08 22.39
N LYS A 82 -4.26 1.05 23.68
CA LYS A 82 -3.40 0.47 24.74
C LYS A 82 -3.48 -1.05 24.80
N ASN A 83 -4.67 -1.63 24.63
CA ASN A 83 -4.91 -3.06 24.76
C ASN A 83 -5.68 -3.57 23.55
N ALA A 84 -5.06 -4.39 22.70
CA ALA A 84 -5.72 -4.99 21.53
C ALA A 84 -5.08 -6.31 21.13
N LYS A 85 -5.91 -7.27 20.74
CA LYS A 85 -5.45 -8.52 20.13
C LYS A 85 -5.37 -8.36 18.62
N VAL A 86 -4.20 -8.63 18.04
CA VAL A 86 -3.97 -8.51 16.60
C VAL A 86 -3.88 -9.89 15.96
N TYR A 87 -4.72 -10.10 14.94
CA TYR A 87 -4.67 -11.28 14.08
C TYR A 87 -4.08 -10.91 12.73
N ARG A 88 -2.95 -11.52 12.36
CA ARG A 88 -2.38 -11.38 11.01
C ARG A 88 -2.93 -12.48 10.11
N ILE A 89 -3.70 -12.09 9.11
CA ILE A 89 -4.22 -12.99 8.08
C ILE A 89 -3.44 -12.73 6.79
N SER A 90 -2.91 -13.77 6.17
CA SER A 90 -2.28 -13.70 4.86
C SER A 90 -2.93 -14.72 3.93
N GLY A 91 -3.51 -14.24 2.83
CA GLY A 91 -4.32 -15.09 1.95
C GLY A 91 -5.54 -15.64 2.69
N LEU A 92 -5.61 -16.97 2.81
CA LEU A 92 -6.69 -17.70 3.49
C LEU A 92 -6.29 -18.28 4.86
N LYS A 93 -5.08 -18.00 5.35
CA LYS A 93 -4.56 -18.57 6.60
C LYS A 93 -4.27 -17.49 7.62
N LYS A 94 -4.55 -17.79 8.89
CA LYS A 94 -4.04 -17.03 10.03
C LYS A 94 -2.55 -17.34 10.18
N VAL A 95 -1.72 -16.30 10.09
CA VAL A 95 -0.25 -16.43 10.07
C VAL A 95 0.36 -16.03 11.41
N ASP A 96 -0.26 -15.11 12.14
CA ASP A 96 0.30 -14.61 13.40
C ASP A 96 -0.81 -14.15 14.36
N GLU A 97 -0.52 -14.22 15.66
CA GLU A 97 -1.36 -13.71 16.74
C GLU A 97 -0.46 -13.11 17.82
N TYR A 98 -0.65 -11.83 18.11
CA TYR A 98 0.04 -11.15 19.20
C TYR A 98 -0.89 -10.17 19.90
N ASP A 99 -0.61 -9.95 21.17
CA ASP A 99 -1.37 -9.02 22.00
C ASP A 99 -0.58 -7.73 22.14
N ILE A 100 -1.27 -6.60 21.99
CA ILE A 100 -0.72 -5.27 22.29
C ILE A 100 -1.13 -4.96 23.71
N ILE A 101 -0.15 -4.78 24.59
CA ILE A 101 -0.35 -4.44 26.01
C ILE A 101 0.44 -3.15 26.26
N ASP A 102 -0.25 -2.14 26.80
CA ASP A 102 0.30 -0.79 27.02
C ASP A 102 0.98 -0.14 25.79
N GLY A 103 0.53 -0.51 24.58
CA GLY A 103 1.03 0.03 23.33
C GLY A 103 2.26 -0.65 22.75
N GLU A 104 2.75 -1.73 23.37
CA GLU A 104 3.85 -2.56 22.84
C GLU A 104 3.32 -3.95 22.43
N GLY A 105 3.81 -4.49 21.31
CA GLY A 105 3.44 -5.82 20.83
C GLY A 105 4.13 -6.94 21.61
N VAL A 106 3.38 -7.67 22.45
CA VAL A 106 3.84 -8.87 23.14
C VAL A 106 3.51 -10.11 22.29
N ARG A 107 4.54 -10.76 21.75
CA ARG A 107 4.41 -12.03 21.04
C ARG A 107 4.46 -13.18 22.04
N THR A 108 3.33 -13.77 22.38
CA THR A 108 3.30 -15.01 23.15
C THR A 108 3.80 -16.14 22.27
N ASN A 109 5.01 -16.63 22.53
CA ASN A 109 5.63 -17.73 21.80
C ASN A 109 4.85 -19.03 22.05
N LYS A 110 3.84 -19.31 21.22
CA LYS A 110 2.98 -20.50 21.33
C LYS A 110 3.63 -21.80 20.82
N GLU A 111 4.88 -21.76 20.34
CA GLU A 111 5.60 -22.96 19.89
C GLU A 111 6.06 -23.88 21.03
N VAL A 112 6.12 -23.42 22.28
CA VAL A 112 6.56 -24.26 23.41
C VAL A 112 5.42 -25.14 23.96
N ALA A 113 4.16 -24.73 23.81
CA ALA A 113 3.03 -25.42 24.45
C ALA A 113 2.57 -26.72 23.75
N SER A 114 3.00 -26.98 22.51
CA SER A 114 2.66 -28.23 21.82
C SER A 114 3.65 -29.36 22.06
N HIS A 115 4.89 -29.07 22.52
CA HIS A 115 5.92 -30.10 22.69
C HIS A 115 5.92 -30.75 24.09
N ASP A 116 5.38 -30.06 25.10
CA ASP A 116 5.33 -30.55 26.49
C ASP A 116 4.13 -31.48 26.78
N ASN A 117 3.14 -31.53 25.89
CA ASN A 117 1.96 -32.39 26.08
C ASN A 117 2.14 -33.82 25.52
N GLU A 118 3.18 -34.08 24.72
CA GLU A 118 3.49 -35.43 24.21
C GLU A 118 4.46 -36.19 25.12
N THR A 119 5.23 -35.51 25.97
CA THR A 119 6.24 -36.14 26.86
C THR A 119 5.72 -36.52 28.24
N LEU A 120 4.50 -36.11 28.61
CA LEU A 120 3.87 -36.44 29.90
C LEU A 120 2.93 -37.66 29.82
N THR A 121 2.90 -38.36 28.68
CA THR A 121 2.16 -39.61 28.48
C THR A 121 3.08 -40.74 28.00
N GLU A 122 4.12 -41.04 28.77
CA GLU A 122 4.76 -42.36 28.82
C GLU A 122 4.79 -42.87 30.27
#